data_AF-A0A832R9W7-F1
#
_entry.id   AF-A0A832R9W7-F1
#
_cell.length_a   1.000
_cell.length_b   1.000
_cell.length_c   1.000
_cell.angle_alpha   90.00
_cell.angle_beta   90.00
_cell.angle_gamma   90.00
#
_symmetry.space_group_name_H-M   'P 1'
#
loop_
_entity.id
_entity.type
_entity.pdbx_description
1 polymer ?
#
loop_
_entity_poly.entity_id
_entity_poly.type
_entity_poly.pdbx_seq_one_letter_code
_entity_poly.pdbx_strand_id
1 'polypeptide(L)'
;MKNVDVPLWDRGDDTDNYRKGGVSSSQKTFSRIEEADKNIKSAFKLAIGRKPTSRESAYYRISKAEKNDILLKLINTEEHKELISNGRKYPDIVKEKKILETNVLKLKSNIDDFHGEYEQLKKLLEQKNLLIKELREQKGRPYLTNKSLIETSDYYERKAAERRYREDKEDSFWDKILKIFFK
;
A
#
# COMPACT_ATOMS: atom_id res chain seq x y z
N MET A 1 8.80 -101.24 41.56
CA MET A 1 8.76 -99.82 41.10
C MET A 1 8.98 -99.86 39.59
N LYS A 2 8.04 -99.31 38.81
CA LYS A 2 8.02 -99.41 37.34
C LYS A 2 9.18 -98.57 36.76
N ASN A 3 10.03 -99.20 35.96
CA ASN A 3 10.88 -98.48 35.01
C ASN A 3 9.97 -97.95 33.91
N VAL A 4 9.73 -96.64 33.89
CA VAL A 4 9.01 -95.97 32.81
C VAL A 4 10.05 -95.67 31.74
N ASP A 5 10.00 -96.42 30.64
CA ASP A 5 10.72 -96.09 29.42
C ASP A 5 10.19 -94.75 28.90
N VAL A 6 11.00 -93.71 29.04
CA VAL A 6 10.71 -92.40 28.44
C VAL A 6 10.98 -92.51 26.93
N PRO A 7 10.00 -92.19 26.07
CA PRO A 7 10.17 -92.29 24.62
C PRO A 7 11.36 -91.49 24.09
N LEU A 8 12.01 -92.03 23.06
CA LEU A 8 13.27 -91.55 22.49
C LEU A 8 13.23 -90.09 21.96
N TRP A 9 12.04 -89.51 21.78
CA TRP A 9 11.83 -88.15 21.25
C TRP A 9 11.80 -87.05 22.33
N ASP A 10 11.82 -87.42 23.61
CA ASP A 10 11.84 -86.48 24.76
C ASP A 10 13.25 -86.35 25.39
N ARG A 11 14.27 -86.93 24.76
CA ARG A 11 15.67 -86.61 25.08
C ARG A 11 16.04 -85.36 24.29
N GLY A 12 15.96 -84.22 24.97
CA GLY A 12 16.26 -82.90 24.43
C GLY A 12 17.39 -82.89 23.41
N ASP A 13 17.05 -82.47 22.20
CA ASP A 13 17.97 -82.25 21.11
C ASP A 13 18.74 -80.95 21.39
N ASP A 14 19.94 -81.07 21.96
CA ASP A 14 20.88 -79.96 22.17
C ASP A 14 21.53 -79.47 20.86
N THR A 15 21.01 -79.84 19.68
CA THR A 15 21.51 -79.31 18.39
C THR A 15 21.03 -77.90 18.06
N ASP A 16 20.16 -77.31 18.89
CA ASP A 16 19.77 -75.91 18.81
C ASP A 16 20.82 -74.97 19.42
N ASN A 17 21.98 -74.94 18.75
CA ASN A 17 23.06 -73.99 18.99
C ASN A 17 22.69 -72.61 18.39
N TYR A 18 21.62 -71.95 18.88
CA TYR A 18 21.25 -70.58 18.49
C TYR A 18 22.29 -69.51 18.88
N ARG A 19 23.41 -69.90 19.50
CA ARG A 19 24.45 -68.98 19.97
C ARG A 19 25.54 -68.63 18.96
N LYS A 20 25.44 -69.10 17.71
CA LYS A 20 26.48 -68.91 16.69
C LYS A 20 25.99 -68.23 15.41
N GLY A 21 25.24 -67.12 15.55
CA GLY A 21 24.78 -66.32 14.42
C GLY A 21 24.77 -64.80 14.62
N GLY A 22 25.27 -64.30 15.75
CA GLY A 22 25.23 -62.88 16.11
C GLY A 22 26.52 -62.13 15.79
N VAL A 23 27.13 -62.32 14.62
CA VAL A 23 28.28 -61.50 14.23
C VAL A 23 27.78 -60.10 13.92
N SER A 24 28.21 -59.13 14.73
CA SER A 24 28.05 -57.69 14.58
C SER A 24 28.32 -57.19 13.15
N SER A 25 27.33 -57.26 12.27
CA SER A 25 27.35 -56.61 10.95
C SER A 25 26.54 -55.31 10.95
N SER A 26 25.57 -55.20 11.87
CA SER A 26 24.65 -54.07 11.99
C SER A 26 25.38 -52.73 12.21
N GLN A 27 26.34 -52.66 13.15
CA GLN A 27 27.03 -51.40 13.45
C GLN A 27 27.88 -50.86 12.28
N LYS A 28 28.47 -51.73 11.45
CA LYS A 28 29.23 -51.31 10.26
C LYS A 28 28.33 -50.86 9.11
N THR A 29 27.11 -51.36 9.04
CA THR A 29 26.11 -50.87 8.08
C THR A 29 25.52 -49.52 8.50
N PHE A 30 25.25 -49.29 9.78
CA PHE A 30 24.72 -48.01 10.26
C PHE A 30 25.69 -46.84 10.07
N SER A 31 26.98 -47.01 10.37
CA SER A 31 27.97 -45.95 10.16
C SER A 31 28.13 -45.56 8.68
N ARG A 32 28.13 -46.55 7.77
CA ARG A 32 28.18 -46.31 6.32
C ARG A 32 26.94 -45.60 5.78
N ILE A 33 25.77 -45.86 6.36
CA ILE A 33 24.51 -45.18 5.99
C ILE A 33 24.56 -43.71 6.41
N GLU A 34 25.08 -43.39 7.59
CA GLU A 34 25.22 -41.99 8.03
C GLU A 34 26.22 -41.20 7.18
N GLU A 35 27.33 -41.82 6.80
CA GLU A 35 28.31 -41.22 5.87
C GLU A 35 27.71 -40.96 4.50
N ALA A 36 26.95 -41.92 3.96
CA ALA A 36 26.22 -41.75 2.71
C ALA A 36 25.19 -40.61 2.81
N ASP A 37 24.44 -40.52 3.90
CA ASP A 37 23.48 -39.44 4.12
C ASP A 37 24.15 -38.05 4.22
N LYS A 38 25.33 -37.97 4.85
CA LYS A 38 26.13 -36.73 4.86
C LYS A 38 26.60 -36.37 3.46
N ASN A 39 27.05 -37.34 2.68
CA ASN A 39 27.50 -37.14 1.30
C ASN A 39 26.36 -36.66 0.40
N ILE A 40 25.18 -37.30 0.46
CA ILE A 40 23.99 -36.91 -0.29
C ILE A 40 23.55 -35.50 0.09
N LYS A 41 23.45 -35.19 1.40
CA LYS A 41 23.09 -33.84 1.87
C LYS A 41 24.07 -32.79 1.38
N SER A 42 25.37 -33.08 1.39
CA SER A 42 26.40 -32.16 0.90
C SER A 42 26.30 -31.92 -0.61
N ALA A 43 26.03 -32.97 -1.39
CA ALA A 43 25.86 -32.86 -2.84
C ALA A 43 24.63 -32.03 -3.22
N PHE A 44 23.49 -32.28 -2.58
CA PHE A 44 22.27 -31.49 -2.80
C PHE A 44 22.42 -30.03 -2.38
N LYS A 45 23.10 -29.76 -1.26
CA LYS A 45 23.38 -28.40 -0.82
C LYS A 45 24.29 -27.66 -1.81
N LEU A 46 25.25 -28.35 -2.42
CA LEU A 46 26.18 -27.75 -3.37
C LEU A 46 25.53 -27.50 -4.73
N ALA A 47 24.78 -28.47 -5.25
CA ALA A 47 24.14 -28.35 -6.57
C ALA A 47 22.90 -27.45 -6.55
N ILE A 48 21.94 -27.69 -5.65
CA ILE A 48 20.61 -27.06 -5.70
C ILE A 48 20.40 -26.08 -4.52
N GLY A 49 21.26 -26.11 -3.49
CA GLY A 49 21.11 -25.24 -2.32
C GLY A 49 20.02 -25.68 -1.33
N ARG A 50 19.35 -26.82 -1.58
CA ARG A 50 18.30 -27.39 -0.72
C ARG A 50 18.73 -28.68 -0.04
N LYS A 51 17.99 -29.10 1.00
CA LYS A 51 18.10 -30.45 1.56
C LYS A 51 17.39 -31.46 0.63
N PRO A 52 17.90 -32.69 0.51
CA PRO A 52 17.24 -33.74 -0.25
C PRO A 52 15.91 -34.11 0.41
N THR A 53 14.92 -34.44 -0.40
CA THR A 53 13.63 -34.97 0.04
C THR A 53 13.81 -36.39 0.60
N SER A 54 12.90 -36.85 1.46
CA SER A 54 12.95 -38.23 2.01
C SER A 54 13.06 -39.28 0.90
N ARG A 55 12.32 -39.10 -0.21
CA ARG A 55 12.36 -39.97 -1.39
C ARG A 55 13.71 -39.94 -2.12
N GLU A 56 14.29 -38.76 -2.30
CA GLU A 56 15.57 -38.59 -3.00
C GLU A 56 16.73 -39.14 -2.18
N SER A 57 16.74 -38.89 -0.87
CA SER A 57 17.75 -39.46 0.03
C SER A 57 17.67 -40.98 0.09
N ALA A 58 16.46 -41.56 0.10
CA ALA A 58 16.29 -43.01 0.04
C ALA A 58 16.77 -43.59 -1.30
N TYR A 59 16.45 -42.94 -2.43
CA TYR A 59 16.87 -43.37 -3.76
C TYR A 59 18.39 -43.49 -3.87
N TYR A 60 19.13 -42.45 -3.49
CA TYR A 60 20.60 -42.46 -3.58
C TYR A 60 21.27 -43.36 -2.53
N ARG A 61 20.63 -43.57 -1.37
CA ARG A 61 21.07 -44.57 -0.37
C ARG A 61 21.00 -45.98 -0.92
N ILE A 62 19.89 -46.34 -1.58
CA ILE A 62 19.68 -47.68 -2.14
C ILE A 62 20.58 -47.89 -3.37
N SER A 63 20.74 -46.87 -4.22
CA SER A 63 21.55 -46.96 -5.43
C SER A 63 23.06 -46.98 -5.17
N LYS A 64 23.51 -46.77 -3.91
CA LYS A 64 24.93 -46.67 -3.52
C LYS A 64 25.76 -45.77 -4.45
N ALA A 65 25.18 -44.66 -4.90
CA ALA A 65 25.85 -43.77 -5.84
C ALA A 65 26.97 -42.99 -5.14
N GLU A 66 28.11 -42.82 -5.83
CA GLU A 66 29.17 -41.97 -5.35
C GLU A 66 28.76 -40.49 -5.40
N LYS A 67 29.36 -39.67 -4.52
CA LYS A 67 29.03 -38.25 -4.40
C LYS A 67 29.14 -37.49 -5.74
N ASN A 68 30.11 -37.84 -6.57
CA ASN A 68 30.35 -37.19 -7.86
C ASN A 68 29.26 -37.52 -8.88
N ASP A 69 28.79 -38.77 -8.91
CA ASP A 69 27.71 -39.20 -9.80
C ASP A 69 26.37 -38.54 -9.42
N ILE A 70 26.14 -38.38 -8.11
CA ILE A 70 24.97 -37.65 -7.60
C ILE A 70 25.02 -36.19 -8.07
N LEU A 71 26.19 -35.55 -7.97
CA LEU A 71 26.37 -34.17 -8.43
C LEU A 71 26.12 -34.02 -9.94
N LEU A 72 26.70 -34.88 -10.77
CA LEU A 72 26.50 -34.83 -12.22
C LEU A 72 25.04 -35.01 -12.61
N LYS A 73 24.33 -35.93 -11.94
CA LYS A 73 22.88 -36.11 -12.14
C LYS A 73 22.11 -34.86 -11.74
N LEU A 74 22.41 -34.25 -10.59
CA LEU A 74 21.74 -33.04 -10.11
C LEU A 74 22.06 -31.79 -10.93
N ILE A 75 23.21 -31.71 -11.59
CA ILE A 75 23.53 -30.60 -12.50
C ILE A 75 22.71 -30.68 -13.79
N ASN A 76 22.43 -31.91 -14.24
CA ASN A 76 21.70 -32.18 -15.48
C ASN A 76 20.18 -32.13 -15.31
N THR A 77 19.64 -32.11 -14.09
CA THR A 77 18.20 -31.98 -13.86
C THR A 77 17.69 -30.62 -14.31
N GLU A 78 16.41 -30.61 -14.69
CA GLU A 78 15.69 -29.39 -15.08
C GLU A 78 15.63 -28.38 -13.93
N GLU A 79 15.48 -28.85 -12.68
CA GLU A 79 15.49 -28.00 -11.48
C GLU A 79 16.73 -27.11 -11.39
N HIS A 80 17.92 -27.65 -11.67
CA HIS A 80 19.17 -26.88 -11.61
C HIS A 80 19.26 -25.86 -12.75
N LYS A 81 18.80 -26.21 -13.95
CA LYS A 81 18.72 -25.28 -15.09
C LYS A 81 17.77 -24.13 -14.81
N GLU A 82 16.62 -24.41 -14.22
CA GLU A 82 15.65 -23.40 -13.79
C GLU A 82 16.24 -22.49 -12.71
N LEU A 83 16.97 -23.04 -11.74
CA LEU A 83 17.59 -22.27 -10.68
C LEU A 83 18.65 -21.29 -11.22
N ILE A 84 19.44 -21.70 -12.22
CA ILE A 84 20.37 -20.81 -12.92
C ILE A 84 19.62 -19.72 -13.69
N SER A 85 18.57 -20.09 -14.43
CA SER A 85 17.73 -19.13 -15.16
C SER A 85 17.13 -18.07 -14.24
N ASN A 86 16.59 -18.50 -13.09
CA ASN A 86 16.03 -17.62 -12.08
C ASN A 86 17.11 -16.76 -11.41
N GLY A 87 18.27 -17.34 -11.11
CA GLY A 87 19.43 -16.62 -10.59
C GLY A 87 19.93 -15.52 -11.53
N ARG A 88 19.87 -15.74 -12.85
CA ARG A 88 20.21 -14.72 -13.86
C ARG A 88 19.20 -13.57 -13.91
N LYS A 89 17.92 -13.85 -13.69
CA LYS A 89 16.85 -12.84 -13.67
C LYS A 89 16.79 -12.04 -12.37
N TYR A 90 17.28 -12.61 -11.27
CA TYR A 90 17.29 -11.98 -9.95
C TYR A 90 17.86 -10.55 -9.92
N PRO A 91 19.06 -10.25 -10.47
CA PRO A 91 19.58 -8.88 -10.46
C PRO A 91 18.69 -7.88 -11.20
N ASP A 92 18.02 -8.31 -12.28
CA ASP A 92 17.14 -7.43 -13.05
C ASP A 92 15.83 -7.17 -12.29
N ILE A 93 15.25 -8.20 -11.65
CA ILE A 93 14.11 -8.04 -10.75
C ILE A 93 14.44 -7.09 -9.59
N VAL A 94 15.65 -7.18 -9.03
CA VAL A 94 16.09 -6.28 -7.95
C VAL A 94 16.20 -4.83 -8.44
N LYS A 95 16.70 -4.61 -9.66
CA LYS A 95 16.74 -3.27 -10.27
C LYS A 95 15.33 -2.72 -10.51
N GLU A 96 14.45 -3.53 -11.08
CA GLU A 96 13.05 -3.16 -11.32
C GLU A 96 12.34 -2.80 -10.01
N LYS A 97 12.52 -3.61 -8.97
CA LYS A 97 11.97 -3.33 -7.63
C LYS A 97 12.42 -1.96 -7.12
N LYS A 98 13.71 -1.64 -7.22
CA LYS A 98 14.23 -0.33 -6.79
C LYS A 98 13.62 0.81 -7.60
N ILE A 99 13.49 0.65 -8.92
CA ILE A 99 12.85 1.65 -9.79
C ILE A 99 11.38 1.85 -9.35
N LEU A 100 10.63 0.77 -9.15
CA LEU A 100 9.25 0.84 -8.69
C LEU A 100 9.13 1.52 -7.32
N GLU A 101 10.00 1.20 -6.36
CA GLU A 101 10.05 1.87 -5.05
C GLU A 101 10.28 3.38 -5.19
N THR A 102 11.20 3.80 -6.07
CA THR A 102 11.41 5.23 -6.34
C THR A 102 10.20 5.89 -6.98
N ASN A 103 9.49 5.20 -7.88
CA ASN A 103 8.28 5.71 -8.51
C ASN A 103 7.14 5.84 -7.49
N VAL A 104 6.98 4.87 -6.59
CA VAL A 104 6.01 4.95 -5.50
C VAL A 104 6.29 6.16 -4.60
N LEU A 105 7.55 6.41 -4.27
CA LEU A 105 7.94 7.59 -3.48
C LEU A 105 7.61 8.90 -4.20
N LYS A 106 7.93 9.00 -5.50
CA LYS A 106 7.57 10.18 -6.32
C LYS A 106 6.07 10.40 -6.39
N LEU A 107 5.30 9.34 -6.61
CA LEU A 107 3.83 9.42 -6.67
C LEU A 107 3.24 9.86 -5.33
N LYS A 108 3.76 9.38 -4.20
CA LYS A 108 3.34 9.85 -2.88
C LYS A 108 3.62 11.33 -2.69
N SER A 109 4.84 11.79 -2.99
CA SER A 109 5.19 13.21 -2.93
C SER A 109 4.23 14.05 -3.77
N ASN A 110 3.97 13.65 -5.02
CA ASN A 110 3.06 14.39 -5.90
C ASN A 110 1.62 14.44 -5.34
N ILE A 111 1.14 13.36 -4.72
CA ILE A 111 -0.18 13.35 -4.08
C ILE A 111 -0.23 14.34 -2.92
N ASP A 112 0.81 14.36 -2.09
CA ASP A 112 0.90 15.28 -0.95
C ASP A 112 0.97 16.73 -1.43
N ASP A 113 1.73 17.01 -2.50
CA ASP A 113 1.82 18.32 -3.13
C ASP A 113 0.46 18.77 -3.69
N PHE A 114 -0.23 17.90 -4.46
CA PHE A 114 -1.56 18.20 -4.98
C PHE A 114 -2.60 18.41 -3.87
N HIS A 115 -2.48 17.70 -2.76
CA HIS A 115 -3.34 17.91 -1.61
C HIS A 115 -3.12 19.31 -1.01
N GLY A 116 -1.85 19.72 -0.85
CA GLY A 116 -1.50 21.06 -0.40
C GLY A 116 -2.00 22.16 -1.35
N GLU A 117 -1.82 21.98 -2.66
CA GLU A 117 -2.34 22.90 -3.68
C GLU A 117 -3.87 23.02 -3.59
N TYR A 118 -4.57 21.89 -3.43
CA TYR A 118 -6.01 21.88 -3.32
C TYR A 118 -6.51 22.62 -2.06
N GLU A 119 -5.84 22.45 -0.92
CA GLU A 119 -6.15 23.21 0.29
C GLU A 119 -5.93 24.71 0.12
N GLN A 120 -4.84 25.11 -0.54
CA GLN A 120 -4.56 26.51 -0.84
C GLN A 120 -5.62 27.11 -1.79
N LEU A 121 -6.01 26.36 -2.82
CA LEU A 121 -7.05 26.77 -3.76
C LEU A 121 -8.39 26.96 -3.05
N LYS A 122 -8.73 26.06 -2.12
CA LYS A 122 -9.94 26.16 -1.29
C LYS A 122 -9.92 27.42 -0.43
N LYS A 123 -8.80 27.71 0.24
CA LYS A 123 -8.62 28.95 1.04
C LYS A 123 -8.78 30.20 0.17
N LEU A 124 -8.20 30.21 -1.02
CA LEU A 124 -8.32 31.33 -1.96
C LEU A 124 -9.76 31.54 -2.42
N LEU A 125 -10.50 30.45 -2.66
CA LEU A 125 -11.91 30.51 -3.03
C LEU A 125 -12.79 31.03 -1.88
N GLU A 126 -12.51 30.63 -0.64
CA GLU A 126 -13.15 31.18 0.55
C GLU A 126 -12.88 32.68 0.72
N GLN A 127 -11.62 33.10 0.58
CA GLN A 127 -11.24 34.52 0.63
C GLN A 127 -11.91 35.34 -0.47
N LYS A 128 -11.94 34.83 -1.71
CA LYS A 128 -12.66 35.47 -2.82
C LYS A 128 -14.15 35.66 -2.48
N ASN A 129 -14.78 34.64 -1.91
CA ASN A 129 -16.19 34.71 -1.55
C ASN A 129 -16.46 35.70 -0.41
N LEU A 130 -15.56 35.79 0.58
CA LEU A 130 -15.64 36.81 1.64
C LEU A 130 -15.51 38.22 1.07
N LEU A 131 -14.52 38.45 0.21
CA LEU A 131 -14.29 39.75 -0.43
C LEU A 131 -15.49 40.18 -1.30
N ILE A 132 -16.12 39.22 -2.02
CA ILE A 132 -17.36 39.49 -2.75
C ILE A 132 -18.49 39.92 -1.82
N LYS A 133 -18.64 39.29 -0.65
CA LYS A 133 -19.65 39.69 0.35
C LYS A 133 -19.38 41.10 0.85
N GLU A 134 -18.15 41.40 1.25
CA GLU A 134 -17.73 42.74 1.70
C GLU A 134 -18.01 43.80 0.64
N LEU A 135 -17.66 43.55 -0.63
CA LEU A 135 -17.93 44.49 -1.72
C LEU A 135 -19.43 44.68 -1.99
N ARG A 136 -20.24 43.63 -1.84
CA ARG A 136 -21.71 43.75 -1.97
C ARG A 136 -22.31 44.59 -0.85
N GLU A 137 -21.81 44.44 0.38
CA GLU A 137 -22.22 45.27 1.52
C GLU A 137 -21.78 46.72 1.34
N GLN A 138 -20.60 46.96 0.78
CA GLN A 138 -20.11 48.30 0.46
C GLN A 138 -20.86 48.95 -0.71
N LYS A 139 -21.30 48.19 -1.71
CA LYS A 139 -22.05 48.71 -2.87
C LYS A 139 -23.38 49.37 -2.49
N GLY A 140 -23.98 48.97 -1.36
CA GLY A 140 -25.18 49.59 -0.80
C GLY A 140 -24.93 50.84 0.04
N ARG A 141 -23.67 51.23 0.28
CA ARG A 141 -23.30 52.42 1.06
C ARG A 141 -22.83 53.52 0.10
N PRO A 142 -23.44 54.73 0.13
CA PRO A 142 -22.91 55.84 -0.64
C PRO A 142 -21.47 56.13 -0.18
N TYR A 143 -20.56 56.34 -1.13
CA TYR A 143 -19.15 56.71 -0.88
C TYR A 143 -19.01 58.03 -0.09
N LEU A 144 -20.10 58.76 0.10
CA LEU A 144 -20.18 59.96 0.92
C LEU A 144 -20.44 59.56 2.37
N THR A 145 -19.37 59.37 3.13
CA THR A 145 -19.39 59.12 4.58
C THR A 145 -19.88 60.32 5.40
N ASN A 146 -19.98 61.50 4.81
CA ASN A 146 -20.52 62.69 5.47
C ASN A 146 -22.03 62.82 5.24
N LYS A 147 -22.83 62.23 6.13
CA LYS A 147 -24.29 62.44 6.20
C LYS A 147 -24.66 63.94 6.24
N SER A 148 -23.81 64.76 6.85
CA SER A 148 -23.98 66.21 6.91
C SER A 148 -24.05 66.88 5.53
N LEU A 149 -23.30 66.39 4.54
CA LEU A 149 -23.33 66.96 3.18
C LEU A 149 -24.63 66.63 2.44
N ILE A 150 -25.14 65.40 2.64
CA ILE A 150 -26.39 64.92 2.02
C ILE A 150 -27.61 65.64 2.63
N GLU A 151 -27.63 65.80 3.95
CA GLU A 151 -28.71 66.53 4.63
C GLU A 151 -28.72 68.01 4.24
N THR A 152 -27.55 68.61 4.01
CA THR A 152 -27.48 70.01 3.54
C THR A 152 -27.99 70.15 2.11
N SER A 153 -27.66 69.24 1.17
CA SER A 153 -28.14 69.34 -0.21
C SER A 153 -29.67 69.23 -0.28
N ASP A 154 -30.24 68.27 0.44
CA ASP A 154 -31.68 68.03 0.44
C ASP A 154 -32.45 69.20 1.07
N TYR A 155 -31.88 69.84 2.09
CA TYR A 155 -32.46 71.04 2.70
C TYR A 155 -32.46 72.24 1.73
N TYR A 156 -31.35 72.47 1.02
CA TYR A 156 -31.28 73.56 0.04
C TYR A 156 -32.21 73.33 -1.16
N GLU A 157 -32.34 72.10 -1.65
CA GLU A 157 -33.28 71.75 -2.72
C GLU A 157 -34.74 71.92 -2.30
N ARG A 158 -35.12 71.45 -1.10
CA ARG A 158 -36.49 71.65 -0.58
C ARG A 158 -36.81 73.13 -0.42
N LYS A 159 -35.87 73.93 0.11
CA LYS A 159 -36.06 75.38 0.29
C LYS A 159 -36.12 76.13 -1.05
N ALA A 160 -35.40 75.67 -2.07
CA ALA A 160 -35.49 76.21 -3.41
C ALA A 160 -36.83 75.85 -4.09
N ALA A 161 -37.33 74.63 -3.90
CA ALA A 161 -38.64 74.21 -4.39
C ALA A 161 -39.78 74.98 -3.70
N GLU A 162 -39.70 75.19 -2.38
CA GLU A 162 -40.68 76.00 -1.63
C GLU A 162 -40.70 77.46 -2.08
N ARG A 163 -39.55 78.04 -2.47
CA ARG A 163 -39.49 79.39 -3.04
C ARG A 163 -40.18 79.46 -4.40
N ARG A 164 -39.92 78.50 -5.29
CA ARG A 164 -40.61 78.43 -6.59
C ARG A 164 -42.12 78.29 -6.42
N TYR A 165 -42.57 77.44 -5.50
CA TYR A 165 -44.00 77.26 -5.21
C TYR A 165 -44.66 78.49 -4.56
N ARG A 166 -43.89 79.37 -3.92
CA ARG A 166 -44.37 80.65 -3.37
C ARG A 166 -44.36 81.77 -4.40
N GLU A 167 -43.37 81.82 -5.29
CA GLU A 167 -43.32 82.79 -6.39
C GLU A 167 -44.45 82.55 -7.41
N ASP A 168 -44.83 81.29 -7.65
CA ASP A 168 -45.98 80.95 -8.50
C ASP A 168 -47.37 81.26 -7.87
N LYS A 169 -47.39 81.76 -6.62
CA LYS A 169 -48.60 82.20 -5.92
C LYS A 169 -48.80 83.72 -5.90
N GLU A 170 -48.11 84.47 -6.76
CA GLU A 170 -48.53 85.84 -7.05
C GLU A 170 -49.83 85.79 -7.86
N ASP A 171 -50.92 86.36 -7.30
CA ASP A 171 -52.25 86.45 -7.91
C ASP A 171 -52.14 86.74 -9.42
N SER A 172 -52.61 85.79 -10.23
CA SER A 172 -52.63 85.90 -11.68
C SER A 172 -53.39 87.18 -12.08
N PHE A 173 -53.00 87.80 -13.19
CA PHE A 173 -53.62 89.04 -13.66
C PHE A 173 -55.16 88.93 -13.75
N TRP A 174 -55.67 87.74 -14.05
CA TRP A 174 -57.10 87.41 -14.02
C TRP A 174 -57.72 87.40 -12.63
N ASP A 175 -57.02 86.94 -11.59
CA ASP A 175 -57.49 87.00 -10.20
C ASP A 175 -57.62 88.45 -9.71
N LYS A 176 -56.72 89.33 -10.18
CA LYS A 176 -56.81 90.78 -9.90
C LYS A 176 -58.00 91.42 -10.64
N ILE A 177 -58.27 91.03 -11.88
CA ILE A 177 -59.44 91.51 -12.64
C ILE A 177 -60.75 91.01 -12.01
N LEU A 178 -60.82 89.72 -11.63
CA LEU A 178 -62.01 89.14 -11.01
C LEU A 178 -62.33 89.80 -9.66
N LYS A 179 -61.30 90.15 -8.86
CA LYS A 179 -61.48 90.89 -7.61
C LYS A 179 -62.05 92.31 -7.79
N ILE A 180 -61.91 92.91 -8.97
CA ILE A 180 -62.44 94.26 -9.27
C ILE A 180 -63.90 94.19 -9.73
N PHE A 181 -64.27 93.14 -10.48
CA PHE A 181 -65.61 93.02 -11.06
C PHE A 181 -66.62 92.28 -10.18
N PHE A 182 -66.17 91.43 -9.24
CA PHE A 182 -67.05 90.57 -8.44
C PHE A 182 -66.91 90.79 -6.93
N LYS A 183 -66.68 92.03 -6.49
CA LYS A 183 -66.77 92.42 -5.08
C LYS A 183 -67.97 93.30 -4.81
#